data_AF-A0A9X5CMH2-F1
#
_entry.id   AF-A0A9X5CMH2-F1
#
_cell.length_a   1.000
_cell.length_b   1.000
_cell.length_c   1.000
_cell.angle_alpha   90.00
_cell.angle_beta   90.00
_cell.angle_gamma   90.00
#
_symmetry.space_group_name_H-M   'P 1'
#
loop_
_entity.id
_entity.type
_entity.pdbx_description
1 polymer ?
#
loop_
_entity_poly.entity_id
_entity_poly.type
_entity_poly.pdbx_seq_one_letter_code
_entity_poly.pdbx_strand_id
1 'polypeptide(L)'
;MTGLSSSPVAEGTRGRPGLGPRAAAVLVFGASAAVLVVEIVALRLLAPYLGLTLETSTMVIGIALTAIALGSWLGGRVADQVDPLRLLAPALGVSGAVVALT
;
A
#
# COMPACT_ATOMS: atom_id res chain seq x y z
N MET A 1 -26.80 50.12 -7.68
CA MET A 1 -25.84 49.96 -8.79
C MET A 1 -24.43 49.97 -8.22
N THR A 2 -23.89 48.78 -7.97
CA THR A 2 -22.47 48.35 -7.94
C THR A 2 -22.57 46.82 -7.85
N GLY A 3 -22.73 46.11 -8.97
CA GLY A 3 -21.61 45.53 -9.73
C GLY A 3 -21.09 44.28 -9.00
N LEU A 4 -21.68 43.09 -9.20
CA LEU A 4 -21.21 42.00 -10.10
C LEU A 4 -19.73 41.59 -9.96
N SER A 5 -19.54 40.27 -9.78
CA SER A 5 -18.34 39.45 -10.06
C SER A 5 -17.12 39.63 -9.15
N SER A 6 -16.34 38.62 -8.79
CA SER A 6 -16.37 37.19 -9.05
C SER A 6 -15.21 36.57 -8.28
N SER A 7 -15.47 35.52 -7.54
CA SER A 7 -14.66 34.32 -7.63
C SER A 7 -15.61 33.19 -7.30
N PRO A 8 -16.10 32.41 -8.29
CA PRO A 8 -16.36 31.03 -7.93
C PRO A 8 -15.05 30.55 -7.32
N VAL A 9 -15.11 29.94 -6.13
CA VAL A 9 -14.07 29.01 -5.72
C VAL A 9 -14.14 27.87 -6.74
N ALA A 10 -13.65 28.15 -7.94
CA ALA A 10 -13.12 27.22 -8.89
C ALA A 10 -11.70 26.87 -8.41
N GLU A 11 -11.58 26.55 -7.12
CA GLU A 11 -10.59 25.58 -6.69
C GLU A 11 -11.15 24.25 -7.18
N GLY A 12 -11.10 24.10 -8.50
CA GLY A 12 -11.26 22.83 -9.14
C GLY A 12 -10.27 21.94 -8.43
N THR A 13 -10.81 20.97 -7.70
CA THR A 13 -10.18 19.69 -7.46
C THR A 13 -9.75 19.19 -8.85
N ARG A 14 -8.62 19.70 -9.36
CA ARG A 14 -8.02 19.27 -10.60
C ARG A 14 -7.86 17.79 -10.35
N GLY A 15 -8.70 17.01 -11.02
CA GLY A 15 -8.63 15.57 -10.97
C GLY A 15 -7.25 15.21 -11.42
N ARG A 16 -6.33 15.03 -10.45
CA ARG A 16 -5.07 14.35 -10.66
C ARG A 16 -5.47 13.10 -11.44
N PRO A 17 -4.90 12.84 -12.63
CA PRO A 17 -5.26 11.66 -13.39
C PRO A 17 -4.98 10.45 -12.51
N GLY A 18 -6.01 9.96 -11.83
CA GLY A 18 -5.91 8.89 -10.86
C GLY A 18 -5.91 7.56 -11.59
N LEU A 19 -5.34 6.53 -10.96
CA LEU A 19 -5.49 5.18 -11.50
C LEU A 19 -6.98 4.87 -11.62
N GLY A 20 -7.37 4.32 -12.77
CA GLY A 20 -8.74 3.89 -12.97
C GLY A 20 -9.18 2.95 -11.82
N PRO A 21 -10.43 3.02 -11.36
CA PRO A 21 -10.91 2.25 -10.20
C PRO A 21 -10.60 0.74 -10.28
N ARG A 22 -10.63 0.19 -11.50
CA ARG A 22 -10.29 -1.22 -11.77
C ARG A 22 -8.81 -1.52 -11.53
N ALA A 23 -7.91 -0.65 -11.97
CA ALA A 23 -6.48 -0.84 -11.76
C ALA A 23 -6.12 -0.73 -10.28
N ALA A 24 -6.70 0.23 -9.56
CA ALA A 24 -6.55 0.34 -8.12
C ALA A 24 -7.06 -0.92 -7.39
N ALA A 25 -8.23 -1.44 -7.76
CA ALA A 25 -8.79 -2.66 -7.17
C ALA A 25 -7.88 -3.88 -7.39
N VAL A 26 -7.38 -4.09 -8.61
CA VAL A 26 -6.46 -5.20 -8.93
C VAL A 26 -5.15 -5.08 -8.16
N LEU A 27 -4.60 -3.86 -8.03
CA LEU A 27 -3.37 -3.63 -7.27
C LEU A 27 -3.55 -3.93 -5.78
N VAL A 28 -4.64 -3.44 -5.17
CA VAL A 28 -4.93 -3.69 -3.75
C VAL A 28 -5.17 -5.19 -3.52
N PHE A 29 -5.94 -5.83 -4.40
CA PHE A 29 -6.18 -7.28 -4.32
C PHE A 29 -4.88 -8.08 -4.43
N GLY A 30 -4.04 -7.76 -5.42
CA GLY A 30 -2.74 -8.43 -5.61
C GLY A 30 -1.79 -8.21 -4.43
N ALA A 31 -1.74 -7.00 -3.88
CA ALA A 31 -0.96 -6.68 -2.69
C ALA A 31 -1.44 -7.47 -1.46
N SER A 32 -2.75 -7.53 -1.22
CA SER A 32 -3.33 -8.33 -0.13
C SER A 32 -3.04 -9.82 -0.29
N ALA A 33 -3.15 -10.36 -1.51
CA ALA A 33 -2.80 -11.75 -1.79
C ALA A 33 -1.30 -12.04 -1.53
N ALA A 34 -0.41 -11.13 -1.92
CA ALA A 34 1.01 -11.27 -1.68
C ALA A 34 1.35 -11.27 -0.18
N VAL A 35 0.71 -10.41 0.62
CA VAL A 35 0.87 -10.40 2.08
C VAL A 35 0.47 -11.74 2.68
N LEU A 36 -0.65 -12.33 2.25
CA LEU A 36 -1.05 -13.66 2.72
C LEU A 36 -0.04 -14.74 2.33
N VAL A 37 0.50 -14.70 1.11
CA VAL A 37 1.56 -15.65 0.70
C VAL A 37 2.78 -15.52 1.60
N VAL A 38 3.25 -14.29 1.88
CA VAL A 38 4.37 -14.04 2.78
C VAL A 38 4.07 -14.56 4.19
N GLU A 39 2.85 -14.37 4.70
CA GLU A 39 2.42 -14.89 6.01
C GLU A 39 2.51 -16.42 6.07
N ILE A 40 1.99 -17.12 5.05
CA ILE A 40 2.05 -18.59 4.97
C ILE A 40 3.50 -19.10 4.83
N VAL A 41 4.32 -18.41 4.03
CA VAL A 41 5.74 -18.77 3.88
C VAL A 41 6.49 -18.56 5.18
N ALA A 42 6.27 -17.44 5.88
CA ALA A 42 6.86 -17.17 7.18
C ALA A 42 6.50 -18.27 8.20
N LEU A 43 5.23 -18.67 8.28
CA LEU A 43 4.79 -19.76 9.14
C LEU A 43 5.45 -21.09 8.78
N ARG A 44 5.60 -21.40 7.49
CA ARG A 44 6.28 -22.63 7.03
C ARG A 44 7.76 -22.63 7.35
N LEU A 45 8.44 -21.50 7.21
CA LEU A 45 9.85 -21.34 7.57
C LEU A 45 10.05 -21.46 9.07
N LEU A 46 9.09 -20.97 9.86
CA LEU A 46 9.18 -20.94 11.32
C LEU A 46 8.72 -22.26 11.97
N ALA A 47 7.85 -23.02 11.31
CA ALA A 47 7.34 -24.31 11.76
C ALA A 47 8.43 -25.30 12.23
N PRO A 48 9.56 -25.52 11.53
CA PRO A 48 10.61 -26.43 12.00
C PRO A 48 11.38 -25.93 13.23
N TYR A 49 11.36 -24.63 13.53
CA TYR A 49 12.11 -24.04 14.66
C TYR A 49 11.24 -23.81 15.89
N LEU A 50 10.02 -23.28 15.69
CA LEU A 50 9.12 -22.86 16.77
C LEU A 50 7.81 -23.68 16.81
N GLY A 51 7.56 -24.54 15.82
CA GLY A 51 6.29 -25.24 15.68
C GLY A 51 5.15 -24.33 15.19
N LEU A 52 3.98 -24.93 14.99
CA LEU A 52 2.74 -24.21 14.67
C LEU A 52 1.94 -23.96 15.96
N THR A 53 2.25 -22.87 16.65
CA THR A 53 1.54 -22.45 17.87
C THR A 53 0.72 -21.18 17.64
N LEU A 54 -0.27 -20.92 18.50
CA LEU A 54 -1.04 -19.68 18.49
C LEU A 54 -0.16 -18.45 18.75
N GLU A 55 0.87 -18.58 19.58
CA GLU A 55 1.83 -17.49 19.82
C GLU A 55 2.59 -17.14 18.55
N THR A 56 3.10 -18.16 17.84
CA THR A 56 3.82 -17.97 16.58
C THR A 56 2.92 -17.35 15.50
N SER A 57 1.70 -17.85 15.32
CA SER A 57 0.79 -17.33 14.29
C SER A 57 0.35 -15.91 14.55
N THR A 58 -0.05 -15.59 15.79
CA THR A 58 -0.43 -14.22 16.16
C THR A 58 0.75 -13.25 16.11
N MET A 59 1.97 -13.70 16.43
CA MET A 59 3.18 -12.90 16.26
C MET A 59 3.43 -12.55 14.79
N VAL A 60 3.35 -13.54 13.88
CA VAL A 60 3.54 -13.30 12.44
C VAL A 60 2.48 -12.33 11.90
N ILE A 61 1.21 -12.53 12.27
CA ILE A 61 0.12 -11.61 11.89
C ILE A 61 0.39 -10.21 12.45
N GLY A 62 0.83 -10.09 13.72
CA GLY A 62 1.16 -8.82 14.35
C GLY A 62 2.28 -8.06 13.62
N ILE A 63 3.32 -8.78 13.18
CA ILE A 63 4.41 -8.21 12.38
C ILE A 63 3.87 -7.77 11.00
N ALA A 64 3.07 -8.60 10.33
CA ALA A 64 2.47 -8.27 9.05
C ALA A 64 1.60 -6.99 9.13
N LEU A 65 0.72 -6.90 10.14
CA LEU A 65 -0.10 -5.72 10.38
C LEU A 65 0.74 -4.48 10.69
N THR A 66 1.80 -4.62 11.49
CA THR A 66 2.72 -3.52 11.80
C THR A 66 3.42 -3.03 10.53
N ALA A 67 3.88 -3.94 9.67
CA ALA A 67 4.50 -3.61 8.39
C ALA A 67 3.52 -2.88 7.45
N ILE A 68 2.27 -3.32 7.36
CA ILE A 68 1.23 -2.66 6.55
C ILE A 68 0.94 -1.25 7.09
N ALA A 69 0.78 -1.11 8.41
CA ALA A 69 0.55 0.19 9.04
C ALA A 69 1.71 1.16 8.78
N LEU A 70 2.94 0.70 8.96
CA LEU A 70 4.13 1.51 8.69
C LEU A 70 4.25 1.88 7.21
N GLY A 71 4.02 0.91 6.32
CA GLY A 71 4.08 1.10 4.88
C GLY A 71 3.01 2.06 4.35
N SER A 72 1.77 1.98 4.86
CA SER A 72 0.69 2.89 4.48
C SER A 72 0.89 4.30 5.04
N TRP A 73 1.45 4.44 6.25
CA TRP A 73 1.81 5.74 6.81
C TRP A 73 2.93 6.43 6.02
N LEU A 74 4.02 5.71 5.71
CA LEU A 74 5.12 6.21 4.89
C LEU A 74 4.65 6.50 3.45
N GLY A 75 3.96 5.54 2.85
CA GLY A 75 3.45 5.64 1.48
C GLY A 75 2.48 6.81 1.31
N GLY A 76 1.57 7.00 2.26
CA GLY A 76 0.66 8.15 2.29
C GLY A 76 1.43 9.48 2.40
N ARG A 77 2.39 9.58 3.34
CA ARG A 77 3.22 10.78 3.49
C ARG A 77 4.04 11.14 2.25
N VAL A 78 4.53 10.14 1.52
CA VAL A 78 5.28 10.37 0.28
C VAL A 78 4.32 10.71 -0.87
N ALA A 79 3.18 10.05 -0.98
CA ALA A 79 2.16 10.34 -1.99
C ALA A 79 1.54 11.75 -1.86
N ASP A 80 1.57 12.33 -0.65
CA ASP A 80 1.16 13.72 -0.44
C ASP A 80 2.20 14.73 -0.98
N GLN A 81 3.47 14.33 -1.12
CA GLN A 81 4.58 15.20 -1.54
C GLN A 81 4.98 15.05 -3.01
N VAL A 82 4.69 13.91 -3.65
CA VAL A 82 5.05 13.61 -5.05
C VAL A 82 3.87 12.99 -5.79
N ASP A 83 3.80 13.23 -7.12
CA ASP A 83 2.70 12.75 -7.96
C ASP A 83 2.52 11.21 -7.83
N PRO A 84 1.39 10.71 -7.27
CA PRO A 84 1.24 9.31 -6.88
C PRO A 84 1.44 8.31 -8.04
N LEU A 85 1.05 8.70 -9.25
CA LEU A 85 1.20 7.86 -10.45
C LEU A 85 2.66 7.61 -10.82
N ARG A 86 3.55 8.58 -10.57
CA ARG A 86 4.99 8.42 -10.84
C ARG A 86 5.68 7.55 -9.78
N LEU A 87 5.11 7.47 -8.59
CA LEU A 87 5.69 6.71 -7.49
C LEU A 87 5.31 5.22 -7.53
N LEU A 88 4.13 4.89 -8.06
CA LEU A 88 3.61 3.52 -8.06
C LEU A 88 4.47 2.54 -8.86
N ALA A 89 4.94 2.92 -10.05
CA ALA A 89 5.76 2.05 -10.89
C ALA A 89 7.10 1.65 -10.22
N PRO A 90 7.93 2.60 -9.72
CA PRO A 90 9.14 2.23 -9.01
C PRO A 90 8.85 1.57 -7.65
N ALA A 91 7.82 1.99 -6.90
CA ALA A 91 7.49 1.38 -5.61
C ALA A 91 7.11 -0.10 -5.74
N LEU A 92 6.28 -0.44 -6.74
CA LEU A 92 5.90 -1.83 -7.04
C LEU A 92 7.07 -2.64 -7.62
N GLY A 93 7.89 -2.03 -8.47
CA GLY A 93 9.09 -2.67 -9.01
C GLY A 93 10.11 -3.02 -7.92
N VAL A 94 10.37 -2.08 -7.02
CA VAL A 94 11.30 -2.29 -5.90
C VAL A 94 10.75 -3.32 -4.92
N SER A 95 9.47 -3.24 -4.54
CA SER A 95 8.89 -4.21 -3.61
C SER A 95 8.91 -5.63 -4.19
N GLY A 96 8.54 -5.79 -5.46
CA GLY A 96 8.60 -7.08 -6.15
C GLY A 96 10.03 -7.63 -6.24
N ALA A 97 11.01 -6.78 -6.57
CA ALA A 97 12.41 -7.19 -6.63
C ALA A 97 12.95 -7.62 -5.26
N VAL A 98 12.64 -6.88 -4.20
CA VAL A 98 13.06 -7.22 -2.83
C VAL A 98 12.45 -8.56 -2.40
N VAL A 99 11.14 -8.76 -2.61
CA VAL A 99 10.47 -10.02 -2.27
C VAL A 99 11.03 -11.19 -3.08
N ALA A 100 11.31 -11.01 -4.36
CA ALA A 100 11.89 -12.07 -5.18
C ALA A 100 13.32 -12.46 -4.76
N LEU A 101 14.03 -11.56 -4.08
CA LEU A 101 15.40 -11.79 -3.63
C LEU A 101 15.49 -12.52 -2.29
N THR A 102 14.40 -12.57 -1.52
CA THR A 102 14.29 -13.19 -0.19
C THR A 102 13.51 -14.48 -0.22
#